data_AF-A0A9D2IFX2-F1
#
_entry.id   AF-A0A9D2IFX2-F1
#
_cell.length_a   1.000
_cell.length_b   1.000
_cell.length_c   1.000
_cell.angle_alpha   90.00
_cell.angle_beta   90.00
_cell.angle_gamma   90.00
#
_symmetry.space_group_name_H-M   'P 1'
#
loop_
_entity.id
_entity.type
_entity.pdbx_description
1 polymer ?
#
loop_
_entity_poly.entity_id
_entity_poly.type
_entity_poly.pdbx_seq_one_letter_code
_entity_poly.pdbx_strand_id
1 'polypeptide(L)'
;MKKMKKLLAGMLGAVFMGTAVFATAYASEPAAVPEPKNGAYTGEIHFLNGDGSGNRSICDPIFAHEADVILTDEEAEITFYVAYPVPNFPQAGADGTIKDVVLTAAGKDYEAKSDITSKEEKIFDTAGVMFGISAGDRLSTQPLTVAVPRDVLADLDKGTVSVSAYVNVVMNSTQSFYMQVTDLQPAGEDVPSSDSYTKNGTFHIDQFGEYDINAAVTVTDGKISNVDITGDHFGGTYGE
;
A
#
# COMPACT_ATOMS: atom_id res chain seq x y z
N MET A 1 64.60 32.17 25.15
CA MET A 1 64.12 33.18 26.14
C MET A 1 63.07 32.54 27.06
N LYS A 2 62.54 33.26 28.07
CA LYS A 2 61.49 32.80 29.02
C LYS A 2 60.21 32.32 28.27
N LYS A 3 59.37 31.40 28.78
CA LYS A 3 58.61 31.43 30.06
C LYS A 3 58.58 30.07 30.83
N MET A 4 58.01 30.05 32.04
CA MET A 4 57.99 28.94 33.04
C MET A 4 56.59 28.69 33.66
N LYS A 5 56.45 27.59 34.43
CA LYS A 5 55.38 27.21 35.42
C LYS A 5 54.01 26.83 34.80
N LYS A 6 53.14 26.01 35.44
CA LYS A 6 53.19 25.19 36.70
C LYS A 6 53.64 23.73 36.36
N LEU A 7 53.58 22.61 37.13
CA LEU A 7 52.98 22.14 38.42
C LEU A 7 51.44 21.88 38.40
N LEU A 8 50.83 20.93 39.13
CA LEU A 8 51.28 19.93 40.13
C LEU A 8 50.31 18.70 40.16
N ALA A 9 50.85 17.49 40.46
CA ALA A 9 50.26 16.30 41.15
C ALA A 9 48.87 15.67 40.83
N GLY A 10 48.83 14.34 40.97
CA GLY A 10 47.63 13.51 41.25
C GLY A 10 47.13 12.65 40.07
N MET A 11 46.78 11.37 40.23
CA MET A 11 46.99 10.42 41.35
C MET A 11 47.03 8.96 40.82
N LEU A 12 47.53 8.02 41.62
CA LEU A 12 47.66 6.59 41.29
C LEU A 12 46.30 5.85 41.36
N GLY A 13 46.04 4.86 40.49
CA GLY A 13 44.83 4.03 40.60
C GLY A 13 44.70 2.87 39.58
N ALA A 14 44.72 1.63 40.10
CA ALA A 14 44.23 0.37 39.50
C ALA A 14 44.58 0.00 38.04
N VAL A 15 45.46 -0.99 37.86
CA VAL A 15 45.49 -1.84 36.66
C VAL A 15 44.36 -2.86 36.75
N PHE A 16 43.44 -2.85 35.78
CA PHE A 16 42.57 -4.00 35.50
C PHE A 16 43.10 -4.79 34.31
N MET A 17 43.44 -6.06 34.52
CA MET A 17 43.71 -7.00 33.43
C MET A 17 42.38 -7.44 32.78
N GLY A 18 41.83 -6.58 31.92
CA GLY A 18 40.75 -6.96 31.04
C GLY A 18 41.25 -7.91 29.96
N THR A 19 40.75 -9.16 29.93
CA THR A 19 40.99 -10.08 28.82
C THR A 19 40.42 -9.49 27.53
N ALA A 20 41.28 -9.30 26.53
CA ALA A 20 40.87 -8.81 25.22
C ALA A 20 40.07 -9.88 24.45
N VAL A 21 38.77 -9.95 24.71
CA VAL A 21 37.83 -10.63 23.83
C VAL A 21 37.78 -9.88 22.50
N PHE A 22 38.37 -10.48 21.47
CA PHE A 22 38.21 -10.03 20.09
C PHE A 22 36.76 -10.26 19.66
N ALA A 23 35.92 -9.25 19.89
CA ALA A 23 34.58 -9.20 19.33
C ALA A 23 34.70 -9.08 17.81
N THR A 24 34.58 -10.19 17.10
CA THR A 24 34.29 -10.19 15.67
C THR A 24 32.94 -9.51 15.49
N ALA A 25 32.97 -8.25 15.04
CA ALA A 25 31.77 -7.54 14.64
C ALA A 25 31.20 -8.21 13.40
N TYR A 26 30.30 -9.17 13.60
CA TYR A 26 29.34 -9.55 12.59
C TYR A 26 28.56 -8.28 12.27
N ALA A 27 28.70 -7.77 11.05
CA ALA A 27 27.72 -6.88 10.49
C ALA A 27 26.42 -7.71 10.42
N SER A 28 25.46 -7.40 11.29
CA SER A 28 24.11 -7.89 11.12
C SER A 28 23.62 -7.38 9.77
N GLU A 29 23.33 -8.29 8.85
CA GLU A 29 22.56 -7.95 7.66
C GLU A 29 21.28 -7.24 8.12
N PRO A 30 20.82 -6.20 7.41
CA PRO A 30 19.57 -5.55 7.77
C PRO A 30 18.48 -6.62 7.78
N ALA A 31 17.73 -6.71 8.88
CA ALA A 31 16.65 -7.69 9.00
C ALA A 31 15.70 -7.48 7.81
N ALA A 32 15.50 -8.52 7.01
CA ALA A 32 14.64 -8.46 5.85
C ALA A 32 13.27 -7.93 6.28
N VAL A 33 12.80 -6.86 5.61
CA VAL A 33 11.44 -6.40 5.77
C VAL A 33 10.54 -7.59 5.41
N PRO A 34 9.64 -8.03 6.31
CA PRO A 34 8.82 -9.19 6.00
C PRO A 34 7.93 -8.86 4.80
N GLU A 35 7.96 -9.72 3.79
CA GLU A 35 7.08 -9.62 2.61
C GLU A 35 5.64 -9.32 3.06
N PRO A 36 4.93 -8.39 2.40
CA PRO A 36 3.54 -8.13 2.72
C PRO A 36 2.73 -9.42 2.56
N LYS A 37 1.65 -9.56 3.33
CA LYS A 37 0.71 -10.69 3.23
C LYS A 37 -0.33 -10.43 2.14
N ASN A 38 -1.19 -11.40 1.85
CA ASN A 38 -2.36 -11.17 1.02
C ASN A 38 -3.39 -10.28 1.76
N GLY A 39 -4.14 -9.49 1.00
CA GLY A 39 -5.09 -8.50 1.54
C GLY A 39 -5.03 -7.16 0.81
N ALA A 40 -5.77 -6.17 1.32
CA ALA A 40 -5.79 -4.81 0.79
C ALA A 40 -4.80 -3.89 1.55
N TYR A 41 -4.18 -2.99 0.80
CA TYR A 41 -3.17 -2.03 1.24
C TYR A 41 -3.45 -0.65 0.64
N THR A 42 -2.96 0.40 1.30
CA THR A 42 -2.73 1.69 0.66
C THR A 42 -1.23 1.95 0.57
N GLY A 43 -0.76 2.56 -0.51
CA GLY A 43 0.64 2.93 -0.73
C GLY A 43 0.80 4.37 -1.18
N GLU A 44 1.99 4.93 -0.95
CA GLU A 44 2.39 6.22 -1.53
C GLU A 44 2.80 5.98 -3.00
N ILE A 45 2.12 6.61 -3.96
CA ILE A 45 2.42 6.45 -5.40
C ILE A 45 2.97 7.73 -6.00
N HIS A 46 3.99 7.60 -6.85
CA HIS A 46 4.54 8.70 -7.63
C HIS A 46 4.95 8.29 -9.04
N PHE A 47 4.96 9.26 -9.96
CA PHE A 47 5.39 9.12 -11.34
C PHE A 47 6.67 9.90 -11.56
N LEU A 48 7.75 9.19 -11.88
CA LEU A 48 9.08 9.74 -12.14
C LEU A 48 9.25 10.04 -13.64
N ASN A 49 10.22 10.90 -13.99
CA ASN A 49 10.53 11.22 -15.38
C ASN A 49 11.01 9.98 -16.15
N GLY A 50 10.47 9.75 -17.35
CA GLY A 50 10.89 8.66 -18.25
C GLY A 50 12.31 8.79 -18.81
N ASP A 51 13.08 9.80 -18.41
CA ASP A 51 14.52 9.93 -18.71
C ASP A 51 15.39 9.03 -17.80
N GLY A 52 14.80 8.38 -16.79
CA GLY A 52 15.49 7.51 -15.84
C GLY A 52 16.30 8.26 -14.78
N SER A 53 16.10 9.58 -14.63
CA SER A 53 16.81 10.41 -13.65
C SER A 53 16.38 10.22 -12.19
N GLY A 54 15.28 9.49 -11.95
CA GLY A 54 14.68 9.28 -10.62
C GLY A 54 13.92 10.48 -10.05
N ASN A 55 13.96 11.64 -10.71
CA ASN A 55 13.22 12.82 -10.28
C ASN A 55 11.71 12.66 -10.56
N ARG A 56 10.85 13.23 -9.69
CA ARG A 56 9.40 13.33 -9.92
C ARG A 56 9.09 14.01 -11.26
N SER A 57 8.11 13.48 -11.98
CA SER A 57 7.64 13.98 -13.27
C SER A 57 7.02 15.37 -13.15
N ILE A 58 7.06 16.17 -14.22
CA ILE A 58 6.23 17.39 -14.28
C ILE A 58 4.73 17.06 -14.24
N CYS A 59 4.34 15.82 -14.57
CA CYS A 59 2.97 15.31 -14.45
C CYS A 59 2.69 14.59 -13.13
N ASP A 60 3.65 14.47 -12.20
CA ASP A 60 3.42 13.89 -10.86
C ASP A 60 2.23 14.58 -10.16
N PRO A 61 2.10 15.93 -10.16
CA PRO A 61 0.99 16.61 -9.46
C PRO A 61 -0.39 16.53 -10.12
N ILE A 62 -0.60 15.78 -11.21
CA ILE A 62 -1.95 15.44 -11.68
C ILE A 62 -2.44 14.10 -11.13
N PHE A 63 -1.63 13.37 -10.37
CA PHE A 63 -2.03 12.17 -9.65
C PHE A 63 -2.27 12.51 -8.17
N ALA A 64 -3.17 11.77 -7.53
CA ALA A 64 -3.18 11.68 -6.08
C ALA A 64 -2.11 10.66 -5.69
N HIS A 65 -1.26 10.98 -4.71
CA HIS A 65 -0.18 10.09 -4.27
C HIS A 65 -0.64 8.98 -3.31
N GLU A 66 -1.92 8.63 -3.36
CA GLU A 66 -2.52 7.47 -2.70
C GLU A 66 -2.85 6.42 -3.77
N ALA A 67 -2.37 5.18 -3.62
CA ALA A 67 -2.78 4.04 -4.44
C ALA A 67 -3.40 2.95 -3.58
N ASP A 68 -4.49 2.37 -4.07
CA ASP A 68 -5.16 1.21 -3.45
C ASP A 68 -4.57 -0.06 -4.08
N VAL A 69 -4.07 -0.99 -3.26
CA VAL A 69 -3.31 -2.16 -3.72
C VAL A 69 -3.87 -3.45 -3.11
N ILE A 70 -4.29 -4.39 -3.96
CA ILE A 70 -4.82 -5.70 -3.55
C ILE A 70 -3.76 -6.77 -3.88
N LEU A 71 -3.36 -7.53 -2.86
CA LEU A 71 -2.29 -8.53 -2.96
C LEU A 71 -2.81 -9.97 -2.84
N THR A 72 -2.49 -10.81 -3.83
CA THR A 72 -2.78 -12.25 -3.88
C THR A 72 -1.48 -13.06 -4.03
N ASP A 73 -1.49 -14.38 -3.84
CA ASP A 73 -0.28 -15.20 -3.90
C ASP A 73 0.52 -15.06 -5.22
N GLU A 74 -0.14 -14.68 -6.32
CA GLU A 74 0.45 -14.55 -7.65
C GLU A 74 0.52 -13.09 -8.16
N GLU A 75 -0.40 -12.21 -7.75
CA GLU A 75 -0.60 -10.88 -8.34
C GLU A 75 -0.67 -9.73 -7.32
N ALA A 76 -0.38 -8.53 -7.80
CA ALA A 76 -0.73 -7.25 -7.19
C ALA A 76 -1.64 -6.48 -8.17
N GLU A 77 -2.90 -6.23 -7.80
CA GLU A 77 -3.77 -5.28 -8.52
C GLU A 77 -3.62 -3.90 -7.87
N ILE A 78 -3.25 -2.90 -8.68
CA ILE A 78 -2.91 -1.54 -8.26
C ILE A 78 -3.92 -0.59 -8.90
N THR A 79 -4.62 0.20 -8.09
CA THR A 79 -5.47 1.30 -8.55
C THR A 79 -4.86 2.63 -8.17
N PHE A 80 -4.70 3.52 -9.15
CA PHE A 80 -4.17 4.86 -8.97
C PHE A 80 -5.07 5.90 -9.64
N TYR A 81 -4.97 7.16 -9.19
CA TYR A 81 -5.99 8.16 -9.45
C TYR A 81 -5.40 9.42 -10.08
N VAL A 82 -5.91 9.81 -11.24
CA VAL A 82 -5.53 11.06 -11.92
C VAL A 82 -6.68 12.07 -11.83
N ALA A 83 -6.37 13.36 -11.65
CA ALA A 83 -7.36 14.43 -11.55
C ALA A 83 -8.25 14.48 -12.80
N TYR A 84 -9.58 14.40 -12.63
CA TYR A 84 -10.51 14.36 -13.75
C TYR A 84 -11.85 15.08 -13.44
N PRO A 85 -12.13 16.23 -14.07
CA PRO A 85 -11.27 16.96 -15.01
C PRO A 85 -10.11 17.69 -14.31
N VAL A 86 -9.02 17.95 -15.03
CA VAL A 86 -7.90 18.77 -14.53
C VAL A 86 -8.33 20.24 -14.37
N PRO A 87 -8.15 20.90 -13.21
CA PRO A 87 -8.76 22.20 -12.91
C PRO A 87 -8.50 23.34 -13.90
N ASN A 88 -7.26 23.52 -14.39
CA ASN A 88 -6.91 24.54 -15.39
C ASN A 88 -7.36 24.17 -16.83
N PHE A 89 -7.77 22.93 -17.08
CA PHE A 89 -8.11 22.42 -18.40
C PHE A 89 -9.47 21.70 -18.41
N PRO A 90 -10.55 22.29 -17.86
CA PRO A 90 -11.79 21.57 -17.52
C PRO A 90 -12.64 21.14 -18.72
N GLN A 91 -12.14 21.33 -19.95
CA GLN A 91 -12.76 20.95 -21.22
C GLN A 91 -11.85 20.05 -22.08
N ALA A 92 -10.61 19.79 -21.64
CA ALA A 92 -9.72 18.82 -22.25
C ALA A 92 -9.92 17.45 -21.58
N GLY A 93 -9.54 16.37 -22.28
CA GLY A 93 -9.62 15.02 -21.71
C GLY A 93 -11.04 14.55 -21.39
N ALA A 94 -12.06 14.97 -22.15
CA ALA A 94 -13.46 14.61 -21.88
C ALA A 94 -13.72 13.08 -21.90
N ASP A 95 -12.85 12.31 -22.55
CA ASP A 95 -12.78 10.85 -22.63
C ASP A 95 -11.66 10.24 -21.73
N GLY A 96 -11.19 10.99 -20.73
CA GLY A 96 -10.11 10.64 -19.80
C GLY A 96 -8.97 11.66 -19.83
N THR A 97 -8.43 12.03 -18.67
CA THR A 97 -7.24 12.88 -18.51
C THR A 97 -6.01 12.22 -19.13
N ILE A 98 -5.86 10.91 -18.92
CA ILE A 98 -4.90 10.04 -19.62
C ILE A 98 -5.63 8.83 -20.23
N LYS A 99 -5.04 8.21 -21.25
CA LYS A 99 -5.57 7.03 -21.96
C LYS A 99 -4.43 6.08 -22.35
N ASP A 100 -4.79 4.91 -22.86
CA ASP A 100 -3.84 3.95 -23.47
C ASP A 100 -2.67 3.62 -22.53
N VAL A 101 -2.99 3.38 -21.26
CA VAL A 101 -2.00 3.28 -20.18
C VAL A 101 -1.51 1.85 -20.02
N VAL A 102 -0.20 1.68 -20.16
CA VAL A 102 0.48 0.38 -20.14
C VAL A 102 1.64 0.45 -19.15
N LEU A 103 1.69 -0.47 -18.20
CA LEU A 103 2.85 -0.73 -17.37
C LEU A 103 3.74 -1.77 -18.07
N THR A 104 5.04 -1.53 -18.17
CA THR A 104 6.02 -2.51 -18.67
C THR A 104 6.91 -2.97 -17.52
N ALA A 105 6.80 -4.24 -17.15
CA ALA A 105 7.59 -4.88 -16.09
C ALA A 105 8.19 -6.21 -16.59
N ALA A 106 9.46 -6.47 -16.29
CA ALA A 106 10.22 -7.65 -16.76
C ALA A 106 10.15 -7.92 -18.28
N GLY A 107 9.91 -6.88 -19.11
CA GLY A 107 9.73 -7.00 -20.56
C GLY A 107 8.36 -7.53 -21.02
N LYS A 108 7.36 -7.49 -20.15
CA LYS A 108 5.94 -7.73 -20.45
C LYS A 108 5.13 -6.46 -20.22
N ASP A 109 4.07 -6.31 -21.00
CA ASP A 109 3.16 -5.17 -20.95
C ASP A 109 1.84 -5.55 -20.27
N TYR A 110 1.31 -4.64 -19.45
CA TYR A 110 0.10 -4.80 -18.65
C TYR A 110 -0.80 -3.57 -18.84
N GLU A 111 -1.94 -3.76 -19.50
CA GLU A 111 -2.90 -2.70 -19.82
C GLU A 111 -3.74 -2.32 -18.59
N ALA A 112 -3.82 -1.03 -18.27
CA ALA A 112 -4.66 -0.53 -17.18
C ALA A 112 -6.11 -0.29 -17.64
N LYS A 113 -7.07 -0.82 -16.88
CA LYS A 113 -8.50 -0.53 -17.03
C LYS A 113 -8.75 0.87 -16.47
N SER A 114 -9.32 1.78 -17.25
CA SER A 114 -9.71 3.11 -16.73
C SER A 114 -11.20 3.20 -16.47
N ASP A 115 -11.56 3.85 -15.36
CA ASP A 115 -12.90 4.37 -15.15
C ASP A 115 -12.92 5.91 -15.18
N ILE A 116 -13.96 6.48 -15.78
CA ILE A 116 -14.24 7.92 -15.84
C ILE A 116 -15.66 8.25 -15.32
N THR A 117 -16.33 7.25 -14.72
CA THR A 117 -17.76 7.29 -14.38
C THR A 117 -18.03 7.34 -12.88
N SER A 118 -17.26 6.63 -12.04
CA SER A 118 -17.35 6.71 -10.57
C SER A 118 -17.03 8.11 -10.04
N LYS A 119 -15.97 8.73 -10.56
CA LYS A 119 -15.50 10.08 -10.19
C LYS A 119 -15.22 10.26 -8.70
N GLU A 120 -14.66 9.23 -8.07
CA GLU A 120 -14.29 9.26 -6.65
C GLU A 120 -13.33 10.41 -6.33
N GLU A 121 -13.44 10.94 -5.10
CA GLU A 121 -12.68 12.11 -4.66
C GLU A 121 -11.50 11.73 -3.75
N LYS A 122 -10.29 11.88 -4.29
CA LYS A 122 -9.02 11.70 -3.56
C LYS A 122 -8.43 13.07 -3.17
N ILE A 123 -7.47 13.08 -2.25
CA ILE A 123 -6.77 14.30 -1.82
C ILE A 123 -5.45 14.41 -2.60
N PHE A 124 -5.15 15.61 -3.09
CA PHE A 124 -3.91 15.93 -3.79
C PHE A 124 -2.99 16.71 -2.85
N ASP A 125 -1.87 16.11 -2.43
CA ASP A 125 -0.95 16.72 -1.47
C ASP A 125 0.05 17.72 -2.09
N THR A 126 0.19 17.71 -3.42
CA THR A 126 1.28 18.39 -4.13
C THR A 126 0.74 19.45 -5.09
N ALA A 127 1.33 20.66 -5.03
CA ALA A 127 0.85 21.81 -5.78
C ALA A 127 1.27 21.80 -7.26
N GLY A 128 0.36 21.34 -8.13
CA GLY A 128 0.46 21.41 -9.58
C GLY A 128 0.00 22.74 -10.18
N VAL A 129 0.80 23.81 -10.06
CA VAL A 129 0.42 25.19 -10.51
C VAL A 129 0.02 25.25 -11.99
N MET A 130 0.67 24.47 -12.88
CA MET A 130 0.31 24.37 -14.29
C MET A 130 -1.11 23.80 -14.50
N PHE A 131 -1.53 22.91 -13.61
CA PHE A 131 -2.78 22.14 -13.67
C PHE A 131 -3.90 22.77 -12.83
N GLY A 132 -3.59 23.75 -11.99
CA GLY A 132 -4.55 24.41 -11.10
C GLY A 132 -4.81 23.62 -9.82
N ILE A 133 -3.87 22.76 -9.42
CA ILE A 133 -3.96 21.87 -8.26
C ILE A 133 -3.12 22.44 -7.12
N SER A 134 -3.67 22.44 -5.91
CA SER A 134 -3.06 22.92 -4.67
C SER A 134 -2.91 21.77 -3.67
N ALA A 135 -1.90 21.88 -2.80
CA ALA A 135 -1.73 20.94 -1.69
C ALA A 135 -2.95 20.99 -0.74
N GLY A 136 -3.61 19.85 -0.56
CA GLY A 136 -4.84 19.70 0.21
C GLY A 136 -6.14 19.79 -0.60
N ASP A 137 -6.08 19.97 -1.92
CA ASP A 137 -7.27 19.97 -2.77
C ASP A 137 -7.92 18.57 -2.78
N ARG A 138 -9.25 18.53 -2.69
CA ARG A 138 -10.07 17.34 -2.90
C ARG A 138 -10.71 17.45 -4.27
N LEU A 139 -10.40 16.52 -5.17
CA LEU A 139 -10.81 16.56 -6.58
C LEU A 139 -11.40 15.22 -7.01
N SER A 140 -12.41 15.24 -7.87
CA SER A 140 -12.86 14.05 -8.60
C SER A 140 -11.73 13.49 -9.47
N THR A 141 -11.69 12.16 -9.58
CA THR A 141 -10.61 11.46 -10.27
C THR A 141 -11.11 10.52 -11.37
N GLN A 142 -10.16 10.10 -12.20
CA GLN A 142 -10.24 8.96 -13.10
C GLN A 142 -9.38 7.87 -12.45
N PRO A 143 -9.98 6.80 -11.90
CA PRO A 143 -9.24 5.62 -11.48
C PRO A 143 -8.65 4.87 -12.70
N LEU A 144 -7.46 4.31 -12.50
CA LEU A 144 -6.83 3.36 -13.40
C LEU A 144 -6.34 2.14 -12.61
N THR A 145 -6.85 0.96 -12.96
CA THR A 145 -6.58 -0.31 -12.28
C THR A 145 -5.80 -1.25 -13.17
N VAL A 146 -4.66 -1.77 -12.69
CA VAL A 146 -3.79 -2.70 -13.43
C VAL A 146 -3.35 -3.86 -12.55
N ALA A 147 -3.43 -5.07 -13.07
CA ALA A 147 -2.90 -6.27 -12.40
C ALA A 147 -1.51 -6.60 -12.96
N VAL A 148 -0.55 -6.78 -12.05
CA VAL A 148 0.84 -7.19 -12.36
C VAL A 148 1.24 -8.37 -11.47
N PRO A 149 2.21 -9.21 -11.87
CA PRO A 149 2.75 -10.26 -11.00
C PRO A 149 3.30 -9.68 -9.69
N ARG A 150 3.15 -10.42 -8.58
CA ARG A 150 3.49 -9.93 -7.24
C ARG A 150 4.97 -9.54 -7.06
N ASP A 151 5.89 -10.16 -7.81
CA ASP A 151 7.32 -9.85 -7.76
C ASP A 151 7.67 -8.44 -8.28
N VAL A 152 6.77 -7.83 -9.07
CA VAL A 152 6.88 -6.45 -9.56
C VAL A 152 6.85 -5.41 -8.42
N LEU A 153 6.29 -5.74 -7.25
CA LEU A 153 6.32 -4.87 -6.05
C LEU A 153 7.75 -4.42 -5.70
N ALA A 154 8.73 -5.31 -5.84
CA ALA A 154 10.12 -4.97 -5.55
C ALA A 154 10.69 -3.93 -6.52
N ASP A 155 10.22 -3.86 -7.77
CA ASP A 155 10.66 -2.89 -8.78
C ASP A 155 9.82 -1.60 -8.78
N LEU A 156 8.61 -1.65 -8.20
CA LEU A 156 7.80 -0.47 -7.86
C LEU A 156 8.39 0.32 -6.70
N ASP A 157 8.85 -0.34 -5.63
CA ASP A 157 9.54 0.32 -4.51
C ASP A 157 10.75 1.15 -5.00
N LYS A 158 11.54 0.57 -5.92
CA LYS A 158 12.69 1.21 -6.57
C LYS A 158 12.32 2.33 -7.56
N GLY A 159 11.05 2.47 -7.95
CA GLY A 159 10.64 3.40 -9.01
C GLY A 159 11.14 3.03 -10.41
N THR A 160 11.14 1.73 -10.74
CA THR A 160 11.75 1.19 -11.97
C THR A 160 10.79 0.53 -12.97
N VAL A 161 9.50 0.39 -12.62
CA VAL A 161 8.47 -0.05 -13.58
C VAL A 161 8.17 1.07 -14.57
N SER A 162 8.30 0.81 -15.86
CA SER A 162 8.03 1.83 -16.89
C SER A 162 6.53 1.96 -17.14
N VAL A 163 6.05 3.18 -17.42
CA VAL A 163 4.67 3.45 -17.80
C VAL A 163 4.63 4.25 -19.10
N SER A 164 3.85 3.76 -20.07
CA SER A 164 3.42 4.53 -21.24
C SER A 164 1.99 5.00 -21.04
N ALA A 165 1.69 6.26 -21.36
CA ALA A 165 0.32 6.80 -21.27
C ALA A 165 0.10 7.91 -22.32
N TYR A 166 -1.03 7.89 -23.03
CA TYR A 166 -1.48 9.03 -23.83
C TYR A 166 -2.02 10.12 -22.91
N VAL A 167 -1.25 11.18 -22.72
CA VAL A 167 -1.64 12.31 -21.85
C VAL A 167 -2.49 13.27 -22.67
N ASN A 168 -3.80 13.18 -22.46
CA ASN A 168 -4.84 13.85 -23.27
C ASN A 168 -4.91 15.37 -22.96
N VAL A 169 -4.53 15.75 -21.74
CA VAL A 169 -4.54 17.13 -21.23
C VAL A 169 -3.14 17.73 -21.31
N VAL A 170 -3.01 18.99 -21.76
CA VAL A 170 -1.74 19.71 -22.05
C VAL A 170 -0.90 19.10 -23.19
N MET A 171 -0.52 17.83 -23.09
CA MET A 171 0.49 17.20 -23.97
C MET A 171 -0.08 16.69 -25.30
N ASN A 172 -1.33 16.21 -25.31
CA ASN A 172 -2.00 15.56 -26.45
C ASN A 172 -1.09 14.58 -27.22
N SER A 173 -0.39 13.72 -26.46
CA SER A 173 0.62 12.79 -26.97
C SER A 173 1.00 11.73 -25.93
N THR A 174 1.53 10.60 -26.38
CA THR A 174 2.10 9.56 -25.51
C THR A 174 3.32 10.08 -24.76
N GLN A 175 3.30 9.94 -23.44
CA GLN A 175 4.40 10.24 -22.53
C GLN A 175 4.91 8.94 -21.90
N SER A 176 6.16 8.98 -21.41
CA SER A 176 6.77 7.88 -20.68
C SER A 176 7.19 8.33 -19.28
N PHE A 177 6.88 7.50 -18.29
CA PHE A 177 7.19 7.70 -16.88
C PHE A 177 7.82 6.43 -16.30
N TYR A 178 8.28 6.51 -15.05
CA TYR A 178 8.42 5.33 -14.21
C TYR A 178 7.47 5.44 -13.02
N MET A 179 6.78 4.35 -12.67
CA MET A 179 5.93 4.28 -11.48
C MET A 179 6.77 3.87 -10.28
N GLN A 180 6.64 4.63 -9.19
CA GLN A 180 7.08 4.25 -7.86
C GLN A 180 5.85 4.03 -6.96
N VAL A 181 5.84 2.93 -6.19
CA VAL A 181 4.87 2.71 -5.11
C VAL A 181 5.64 2.26 -3.88
N THR A 182 5.55 3.01 -2.78
CA THR A 182 6.26 2.77 -1.52
C THR A 182 5.28 2.74 -0.34
N ASP A 183 5.83 2.51 0.86
CA ASP A 183 5.15 2.74 2.14
C ASP A 183 3.82 1.98 2.34
N LEU A 184 3.66 0.83 1.66
CA LEU A 184 2.49 -0.04 1.70
C LEU A 184 2.05 -0.37 3.14
N GLN A 185 0.99 0.30 3.61
CA GLN A 185 0.32 -0.03 4.87
C GLN A 185 -0.87 -0.93 4.57
N PRO A 186 -1.16 -1.95 5.40
CA PRO A 186 -2.44 -2.64 5.33
C PRO A 186 -3.56 -1.60 5.44
N ALA A 187 -4.52 -1.64 4.51
CA ALA A 187 -5.67 -0.77 4.60
C ALA A 187 -6.42 -1.07 5.91
N GLY A 188 -6.99 -0.04 6.54
CA GLY A 188 -7.84 -0.23 7.72
C GLY A 188 -8.99 -1.19 7.42
N GLU A 189 -9.60 -1.77 8.46
CA GLU A 189 -10.59 -2.88 8.39
C GLU A 189 -11.94 -2.53 7.72
N ASP A 190 -11.97 -1.48 6.88
CA ASP A 190 -13.12 -0.95 6.13
C ASP A 190 -13.01 -1.14 4.60
N VAL A 191 -12.05 -1.92 4.09
CA VAL A 191 -12.09 -2.39 2.68
C VAL A 191 -12.97 -3.65 2.58
N PRO A 192 -14.01 -3.67 1.73
CA PRO A 192 -14.91 -4.82 1.61
C PRO A 192 -14.21 -6.03 0.97
N SER A 193 -13.94 -7.05 1.78
CA SER A 193 -13.71 -8.41 1.29
C SER A 193 -14.97 -8.92 0.58
N SER A 194 -14.98 -8.87 -0.75
CA SER A 194 -16.07 -9.37 -1.61
C SER A 194 -16.39 -10.85 -1.39
N ASP A 195 -15.43 -11.60 -0.84
CA ASP A 195 -15.61 -12.98 -0.43
C ASP A 195 -16.39 -13.04 0.88
N SER A 196 -17.65 -13.50 0.79
CA SER A 196 -18.42 -13.93 1.96
C SER A 196 -18.01 -15.34 2.38
N TYR A 197 -17.74 -15.55 3.66
CA TYR A 197 -17.40 -16.87 4.21
C TYR A 197 -18.12 -17.14 5.52
N THR A 198 -18.48 -18.40 5.77
CA THR A 198 -19.07 -18.86 7.03
C THR A 198 -18.08 -19.74 7.79
N LYS A 199 -17.91 -19.48 9.09
CA LYS A 199 -17.18 -20.35 10.02
C LYS A 199 -18.17 -20.97 11.01
N ASN A 200 -18.07 -22.29 11.17
CA ASN A 200 -18.91 -23.07 12.07
C ASN A 200 -18.12 -23.51 13.31
N GLY A 201 -18.77 -23.55 14.47
CA GLY A 201 -18.23 -24.13 15.68
C GLY A 201 -19.33 -24.75 16.54
N THR A 202 -19.03 -25.90 17.15
CA THR A 202 -19.92 -26.60 18.08
C THR A 202 -19.33 -26.55 19.48
N PHE A 203 -20.16 -26.32 20.49
CA PHE A 203 -19.79 -26.40 21.90
C PHE A 203 -20.70 -27.39 22.61
N HIS A 204 -20.13 -28.52 23.03
CA HIS A 204 -20.81 -29.60 23.75
C HIS A 204 -20.92 -29.27 25.23
N ILE A 205 -22.07 -29.54 25.86
CA ILE A 205 -22.31 -29.24 27.28
C ILE A 205 -22.81 -30.49 28.02
N ASP A 206 -21.89 -31.14 28.73
CA ASP A 206 -22.13 -32.34 29.57
C ASP A 206 -23.06 -32.09 30.78
N GLN A 207 -23.45 -30.84 31.04
CA GLN A 207 -24.23 -30.45 32.21
C GLN A 207 -25.70 -30.22 31.87
N PHE A 208 -26.58 -30.58 32.80
CA PHE A 208 -28.05 -30.44 32.70
C PHE A 208 -28.75 -31.29 31.62
N GLY A 209 -28.09 -32.33 31.14
CA GLY A 209 -28.73 -33.39 30.34
C GLY A 209 -28.05 -33.76 29.02
N GLU A 210 -26.86 -33.24 28.74
CA GLU A 210 -26.20 -33.29 27.43
C GLU A 210 -26.96 -32.44 26.39
N TYR A 211 -26.28 -31.43 25.83
CA TYR A 211 -26.78 -30.67 24.68
C TYR A 211 -25.65 -29.96 23.94
N ASP A 212 -25.86 -29.72 22.66
CA ASP A 212 -24.91 -29.06 21.77
C ASP A 212 -25.40 -27.65 21.42
N ILE A 213 -24.47 -26.69 21.35
CA ILE A 213 -24.69 -25.37 20.77
C ILE A 213 -23.86 -25.28 19.49
N ASN A 214 -24.53 -25.17 18.34
CA ASN A 214 -23.89 -24.93 17.05
C ASN A 214 -24.03 -23.45 16.68
N ALA A 215 -22.91 -22.82 16.35
CA ALA A 215 -22.85 -21.44 15.90
C ALA A 215 -22.23 -21.37 14.50
N ALA A 216 -22.94 -20.76 13.55
CA ALA A 216 -22.44 -20.41 12.23
C ALA A 216 -22.33 -18.88 12.12
N VAL A 217 -21.10 -18.38 11.96
CA VAL A 217 -20.81 -16.95 11.80
C VAL A 217 -20.42 -16.67 10.36
N THR A 218 -21.23 -15.90 9.65
CA THR A 218 -20.93 -15.44 8.29
C THR A 218 -20.33 -14.04 8.36
N VAL A 219 -19.19 -13.88 7.68
CA VAL A 219 -18.53 -12.61 7.42
C VAL A 219 -18.74 -12.25 5.96
N THR A 220 -19.05 -10.99 5.69
CA THR A 220 -19.11 -10.38 4.35
C THR A 220 -18.52 -8.98 4.46
N ASP A 221 -17.72 -8.53 3.50
CA ASP A 221 -17.15 -7.18 3.50
C ASP A 221 -16.35 -6.85 4.78
N GLY A 222 -15.65 -7.86 5.32
CA GLY A 222 -14.91 -7.78 6.60
C GLY A 222 -15.78 -7.77 7.87
N LYS A 223 -17.10 -7.64 7.75
CA LYS A 223 -18.05 -7.48 8.87
C LYS A 223 -18.91 -8.71 9.08
N ILE A 224 -19.33 -8.95 10.33
CA ILE A 224 -20.27 -10.05 10.63
C ILE A 224 -21.62 -9.71 10.01
N SER A 225 -22.02 -10.49 9.01
CA SER A 225 -23.25 -10.29 8.24
C SER A 225 -24.38 -11.22 8.66
N ASN A 226 -24.07 -12.39 9.24
CA ASN A 226 -25.04 -13.23 9.94
C ASN A 226 -24.42 -14.02 11.10
N VAL A 227 -25.24 -14.36 12.09
CA VAL A 227 -24.92 -15.31 13.17
C VAL A 227 -26.12 -16.22 13.39
N ASP A 228 -26.07 -17.43 12.86
CA ASP A 228 -27.08 -18.45 13.13
C ASP A 228 -26.64 -19.28 14.36
N ILE A 229 -27.50 -19.32 15.39
CA ILE A 229 -27.31 -20.16 16.58
C ILE A 229 -28.42 -21.20 16.61
N THR A 230 -28.05 -22.48 16.70
CA THR A 230 -28.97 -23.61 16.84
C THR A 230 -28.51 -24.54 17.95
N GLY A 231 -29.43 -25.29 18.56
CA GLY A 231 -29.08 -26.33 19.52
C GLY A 231 -29.71 -27.67 19.15
N ASP A 232 -28.96 -28.75 19.33
CA ASP A 232 -29.37 -30.13 19.13
C ASP A 232 -28.79 -31.06 20.21
N HIS A 233 -28.93 -32.37 20.03
CA HIS A 233 -28.53 -33.43 20.98
C HIS A 233 -29.01 -33.27 22.45
N PHE A 234 -30.12 -32.57 22.70
CA PHE A 234 -30.70 -32.43 24.03
C PHE A 234 -31.16 -33.78 24.62
N GLY A 235 -30.34 -34.38 25.49
CA GLY A 235 -30.60 -35.66 26.16
C GLY A 235 -31.38 -35.55 27.47
N GLY A 236 -31.74 -34.32 27.88
CA GLY A 236 -32.31 -34.03 29.20
C GLY A 236 -33.67 -34.67 29.45
N THR A 237 -33.75 -35.55 30.45
CA THR A 237 -34.98 -36.29 30.85
C THR A 237 -36.03 -35.45 31.58
N TYR A 238 -36.11 -34.15 31.29
CA TYR A 238 -37.01 -33.17 31.92
C TYR A 238 -37.78 -32.32 30.89
N GLY A 239 -37.98 -32.87 29.68
CA GLY A 239 -38.68 -32.24 28.57
C GLY A 239 -40.17 -32.62 28.44
N GLU A 240 -40.93 -32.60 29.55
CA GLU A 240 -42.41 -32.62 29.59
C GLU A 240 -42.93 -31.57 30.59
#